data_AF-A0A6P5WEQ6-F1
#
_entry.id   AF-A0A6P5WEQ6-F1
#
_cell.length_a   1.000
_cell.length_b   1.000
_cell.length_c   1.000
_cell.angle_alpha   90.00
_cell.angle_beta   90.00
_cell.angle_gamma   90.00
#
_symmetry.space_group_name_H-M   'P 1'
#
loop_
_entity.id
_entity.type
_entity.pdbx_description
1 polymer ?
#
loop_
_entity_poly.entity_id
_entity_poly.type
_entity_poly.pdbx_seq_one_letter_code
_entity_poly.pdbx_strand_id
1 'polypeptide(L)'
;MHTGSESGSSADVAGLPGDRVLALSPAIQDMMQQVGVMHSACYEEGRANEHAFVICIGRADCANAKAQGKTRLISAPHVLDSPEGKRKVLEVTHAVLSHVARLEQTSNLKVLVEKISALGLACDDFLIAAPH
;
A
#
# COMPACT_ATOMS: atom_id res chain seq x y z
N MET A 1 42.60 19.27 10.66
CA MET A 1 42.56 18.91 9.23
C MET A 1 42.29 17.41 9.14
N HIS A 2 41.16 17.03 8.49
CA HIS A 2 40.83 15.73 7.86
C HIS A 2 40.90 14.44 8.71
N THR A 3 40.06 13.40 8.63
CA THR A 3 38.87 13.00 7.84
C THR A 3 38.48 11.59 8.30
N GLY A 4 37.18 11.26 8.31
CA GLY A 4 36.61 9.93 7.97
C GLY A 4 36.98 8.72 8.86
N SER A 5 36.24 7.63 8.91
CA SER A 5 35.07 7.20 8.15
C SER A 5 34.34 6.11 8.94
N GLU A 6 33.03 6.09 8.73
CA GLU A 6 32.04 5.11 9.13
C GLU A 6 32.37 3.70 8.62
N SER A 7 31.99 2.66 9.36
CA SER A 7 31.47 1.41 8.79
C SER A 7 31.09 0.42 9.89
N GLY A 8 29.83 0.02 9.87
CA GLY A 8 29.27 -0.99 10.76
C GLY A 8 27.78 -1.19 10.53
N SER A 9 27.38 -1.27 9.26
CA SER A 9 26.03 -1.60 8.83
C SER A 9 25.60 -2.96 9.39
N SER A 10 24.53 -2.95 10.16
CA SER A 10 23.42 -3.90 10.04
C SER A 10 22.29 -3.33 10.88
N ALA A 11 21.54 -2.39 10.29
CA ALA A 11 20.21 -2.10 10.77
C ALA A 11 19.35 -3.30 10.37
N ASP A 12 19.22 -4.24 11.28
CA ASP A 12 18.08 -5.16 11.33
C ASP A 12 16.81 -4.30 11.29
N VAL A 13 16.26 -4.10 10.09
CA VAL A 13 14.97 -3.43 9.90
C VAL A 13 13.87 -4.43 10.24
N ALA A 14 13.92 -4.97 11.45
CA ALA A 14 12.76 -5.56 12.08
C ALA A 14 11.82 -4.40 12.39
N GLY A 15 10.86 -4.17 11.49
CA GLY A 15 9.85 -3.12 11.63
C GLY A 15 9.28 -3.14 13.04
N LEU A 16 9.48 -2.05 13.77
CA LEU A 16 9.02 -1.92 15.14
C LEU A 16 7.50 -2.11 15.16
N PRO A 17 6.92 -2.79 16.17
CA PRO A 17 5.48 -2.97 16.28
C PRO A 17 4.71 -1.64 16.25
N GLY A 18 5.35 -0.52 16.60
CA GLY A 18 4.81 0.84 16.48
C GLY A 18 4.55 1.33 15.05
N ASP A 19 5.33 0.90 14.06
CA ASP A 19 5.11 1.28 12.65
C ASP A 19 3.82 0.65 12.09
N ARG A 20 3.50 -0.58 12.52
CA ARG A 20 2.23 -1.26 12.20
C ARG A 20 1.02 -0.59 12.83
N VAL A 21 1.17 0.05 14.00
CA VAL A 21 0.07 0.71 14.72
C VAL A 21 -0.34 2.02 14.05
N LEU A 22 0.59 2.74 13.39
CA LEU A 22 0.26 3.98 12.69
C LEU A 22 -0.72 3.73 11.54
N ALA A 23 -0.49 2.71 10.72
CA ALA A 23 -1.29 2.33 9.53
C ALA A 23 -2.79 2.03 9.83
N LEU A 24 -3.15 1.90 11.10
CA LEU A 24 -4.45 1.46 11.59
C LEU A 24 -5.27 2.55 12.29
N SER A 25 -4.71 3.74 12.50
CA SER A 25 -5.44 4.77 13.22
C SER A 25 -6.62 5.29 12.38
N PRO A 26 -7.81 5.52 12.98
CA PRO A 26 -8.92 6.20 12.29
C PRO A 26 -8.49 7.50 11.61
N ALA A 27 -7.51 8.20 12.21
CA ALA A 27 -6.92 9.40 11.64
C ALA A 27 -6.25 9.16 10.27
N ILE A 28 -5.60 8.01 10.04
CA ILE A 28 -5.06 7.69 8.70
C ILE A 28 -6.19 7.40 7.72
N GLN A 29 -7.22 6.66 8.12
CA GLN A 29 -8.37 6.40 7.25
C GLN A 29 -9.07 7.71 6.86
N ASP A 30 -9.30 8.60 7.82
CA ASP A 30 -9.88 9.92 7.59
C ASP A 30 -9.01 10.77 6.65
N MET A 31 -7.69 10.79 6.86
CA MET A 31 -6.76 11.52 5.98
C MET A 31 -6.74 10.95 4.56
N MET A 32 -6.70 9.63 4.42
CA MET A 32 -6.77 8.96 3.12
C MET A 32 -8.07 9.33 2.40
N GLN A 33 -9.20 9.29 3.09
CA GLN A 33 -10.50 9.69 2.55
C GLN A 33 -10.52 11.17 2.12
N GLN A 34 -9.93 12.07 2.89
CA GLN A 34 -9.83 13.50 2.55
C GLN A 34 -9.06 13.76 1.26
N VAL A 35 -8.03 12.95 0.96
CA VAL A 35 -7.25 13.06 -0.28
C VAL A 35 -7.76 12.13 -1.40
N GLY A 36 -8.88 11.43 -1.17
CA GLY A 36 -9.50 10.52 -2.13
C GLY A 36 -8.72 9.23 -2.36
N VAL A 37 -7.86 8.83 -1.43
CA VAL A 37 -7.20 7.52 -1.43
C VAL A 37 -8.13 6.53 -0.73
N MET A 38 -8.34 5.39 -1.36
CA MET A 38 -9.21 4.32 -0.88
C MET A 38 -8.56 2.95 -1.07
N HIS A 39 -9.09 1.96 -0.36
CA HIS A 39 -8.81 0.57 -0.63
C HIS A 39 -9.79 0.02 -1.66
N SER A 40 -9.30 -0.78 -2.60
CA SER A 40 -10.13 -1.56 -3.52
C SER A 40 -9.68 -3.02 -3.48
N ALA A 41 -10.62 -3.93 -3.71
CA ALA A 41 -10.35 -5.36 -3.75
C ALA A 41 -10.77 -5.90 -5.11
N CYS A 42 -9.96 -6.76 -5.71
CA CYS A 42 -10.26 -7.37 -7.00
C CYS A 42 -9.86 -8.83 -7.05
N TYR A 43 -10.61 -9.63 -7.82
CA TYR A 43 -10.16 -10.94 -8.27
C TYR A 43 -9.39 -10.83 -9.58
N GLU A 44 -8.41 -11.71 -9.77
CA GLU A 44 -7.84 -11.96 -11.09
C GLU A 44 -8.76 -12.87 -11.90
N GLU A 45 -9.21 -12.42 -13.06
CA GLU A 45 -9.99 -13.23 -14.00
C GLU A 45 -9.18 -14.48 -14.41
N GLY A 46 -9.72 -15.67 -14.17
CA GLY A 46 -9.12 -16.94 -14.57
C GLY A 46 -8.24 -17.64 -13.53
N ARG A 47 -8.07 -17.11 -12.31
CA ARG A 47 -7.48 -17.89 -11.19
C ARG A 47 -8.55 -18.73 -10.50
N ALA A 48 -8.26 -20.02 -10.31
CA ALA A 48 -9.16 -20.99 -9.69
C ALA A 48 -9.17 -20.97 -8.15
N ASN A 49 -8.43 -20.06 -7.50
CA ASN A 49 -8.26 -20.05 -6.05
C ASN A 49 -9.13 -18.97 -5.40
N GLU A 50 -9.93 -19.36 -4.42
CA GLU A 50 -10.85 -18.48 -3.68
C GLU A 50 -10.12 -17.44 -2.80
N HIS A 51 -8.82 -17.65 -2.54
CA HIS A 51 -7.91 -16.70 -1.89
C HIS A 51 -7.17 -15.76 -2.88
N ALA A 52 -7.46 -15.86 -4.18
CA ALA A 52 -6.77 -15.09 -5.23
C ALA A 52 -7.40 -13.70 -5.45
N PHE A 53 -7.64 -12.97 -4.37
CA PHE A 53 -7.96 -11.56 -4.45
C PHE A 53 -6.75 -10.71 -4.08
N VAL A 54 -6.63 -9.58 -4.74
CA VAL A 54 -5.66 -8.53 -4.45
C VAL A 54 -6.33 -7.40 -3.71
N ILE A 55 -5.62 -6.80 -2.76
CA ILE A 55 -6.01 -5.53 -2.15
C ILE A 55 -5.10 -4.45 -2.69
N CYS A 56 -5.70 -3.35 -3.12
CA CYS A 56 -5.00 -2.20 -3.64
C CYS A 56 -5.33 -0.93 -2.83
N ILE A 57 -4.38 0.00 -2.78
CA ILE A 57 -4.51 1.33 -2.18
C ILE A 57 -4.17 2.39 -3.23
N GLY A 58 -5.04 3.38 -3.40
CA GLY A 58 -4.85 4.43 -4.39
C GLY A 58 -6.10 5.25 -4.64
N ARG A 59 -6.10 6.06 -5.69
CA ARG A 59 -7.27 6.87 -6.08
C ARG A 59 -8.17 6.19 -7.12
N ALA A 60 -7.71 5.08 -7.68
CA ALA A 60 -8.40 4.30 -8.70
C ALA A 60 -8.92 2.98 -8.12
N ASP A 61 -10.04 2.50 -8.64
CA ASP A 61 -10.49 1.13 -8.42
C ASP A 61 -9.58 0.15 -9.18
N CYS A 62 -9.18 -0.93 -8.54
CA CYS A 62 -8.32 -1.95 -9.15
C CYS A 62 -8.89 -2.57 -10.43
N ALA A 63 -10.21 -2.59 -10.63
CA ALA A 63 -10.84 -3.09 -11.85
C ALA A 63 -10.63 -2.14 -13.05
N ASN A 64 -10.34 -0.87 -12.78
CA ASN A 64 -10.04 0.14 -13.80
C ASN A 64 -8.54 0.32 -14.02
N ALA A 65 -7.70 -0.30 -13.19
CA ALA A 65 -6.26 -0.24 -13.33
C ALA A 65 -5.78 -1.14 -14.47
N LYS A 66 -4.90 -0.62 -15.33
CA LYS A 66 -4.18 -1.45 -16.29
C LYS A 66 -3.15 -2.29 -15.53
N ALA A 67 -3.50 -3.53 -15.20
CA ALA A 67 -2.52 -4.48 -14.66
C ALA A 67 -1.36 -4.64 -15.67
N GLN A 68 -0.13 -4.75 -15.16
CA GLN A 68 1.02 -5.11 -16.01
C GLN A 68 0.89 -6.59 -16.39
N GLY A 69 0.29 -6.84 -17.55
CA GLY A 69 -0.02 -8.19 -18.03
C GLY A 69 -1.46 -8.26 -18.50
N LYS A 70 -1.77 -9.21 -19.39
CA LYS A 70 -3.12 -9.38 -19.99
C LYS A 70 -4.19 -9.83 -18.98
N THR A 71 -3.95 -9.71 -17.68
CA THR A 71 -4.84 -10.18 -16.61
C THR A 71 -5.85 -9.08 -16.29
N ARG A 72 -7.13 -9.40 -16.47
CA ARG A 72 -8.22 -8.51 -16.11
C ARG A 72 -8.54 -8.65 -14.63
N LEU A 73 -8.73 -7.51 -13.96
CA LEU A 73 -9.18 -7.47 -12.58
C LEU A 73 -10.69 -7.24 -12.52
N ILE A 74 -11.37 -7.99 -11.66
CA ILE A 74 -12.82 -7.90 -11.43
C ILE A 74 -13.03 -7.36 -10.02
N SER A 75 -13.78 -6.25 -9.89
CA SER A 75 -14.04 -5.61 -8.60
C SER A 75 -14.76 -6.58 -7.64
N ALA A 76 -14.26 -6.64 -6.40
CA ALA A 76 -14.69 -7.57 -5.35
C ALA A 76 -14.84 -6.85 -3.99
N PRO A 77 -15.67 -5.79 -3.89
CA PRO A 77 -15.74 -4.94 -2.70
C PRO A 77 -16.13 -5.71 -1.43
N HIS A 78 -16.94 -6.77 -1.56
CA HIS A 78 -17.37 -7.63 -0.45
C HIS A 78 -16.20 -8.29 0.30
N VAL A 79 -15.04 -8.44 -0.33
CA VAL A 79 -13.88 -9.04 0.30
C VAL A 79 -13.28 -8.11 1.37
N LEU A 80 -13.41 -6.79 1.22
CA LEU A 80 -12.91 -5.82 2.20
C LEU A 80 -13.55 -6.01 3.59
N ASP A 81 -14.77 -6.55 3.65
CA ASP A 81 -15.48 -6.82 4.90
C ASP A 81 -15.10 -8.15 5.55
N SER A 82 -14.46 -9.05 4.79
CA SER A 82 -14.01 -10.36 5.29
C SER A 82 -12.82 -10.21 6.27
N PRO A 83 -12.60 -11.16 7.19
CA PRO A 83 -11.43 -11.15 8.08
C PRO A 83 -10.10 -11.11 7.31
N GLU A 84 -10.02 -11.83 6.19
CA GLU A 84 -8.81 -11.88 5.36
C GLU A 84 -8.59 -10.57 4.60
N GLY A 85 -9.64 -9.99 4.02
CA GLY A 85 -9.56 -8.69 3.35
C GLY A 85 -9.16 -7.58 4.29
N LYS A 86 -9.73 -7.54 5.51
CA LYS A 86 -9.30 -6.61 6.55
C LYS A 86 -7.82 -6.78 6.86
N ARG A 87 -7.34 -8.01 7.06
CA ARG A 87 -5.90 -8.28 7.30
C ARG A 87 -5.03 -7.75 6.16
N LYS A 88 -5.35 -8.06 4.90
CA LYS A 88 -4.59 -7.60 3.73
C LYS A 88 -4.61 -6.08 3.54
N VAL A 89 -5.73 -5.41 3.86
CA VAL A 89 -5.81 -3.94 3.91
C VAL A 89 -4.75 -3.37 4.84
N LEU A 90 -4.55 -3.98 6.02
CA LEU A 90 -3.53 -3.52 6.97
C LEU A 90 -2.13 -3.72 6.42
N GLU A 91 -1.87 -4.90 5.86
CA GLU A 91 -0.57 -5.27 5.30
C GLU A 91 -0.18 -4.31 4.15
N VAL A 92 -1.09 -4.04 3.23
CA VAL A 92 -0.90 -3.10 2.11
C VAL A 92 -0.68 -1.68 2.60
N THR A 93 -1.54 -1.19 3.51
CA THR A 93 -1.44 0.17 4.02
C THR A 93 -0.10 0.39 4.71
N HIS A 94 0.31 -0.58 5.54
CA HIS A 94 1.59 -0.54 6.22
C HIS A 94 2.77 -0.60 5.23
N ALA A 95 2.73 -1.52 4.26
CA ALA A 95 3.80 -1.66 3.28
C ALA A 95 3.99 -0.38 2.45
N VAL A 96 2.89 0.22 2.02
CA VAL A 96 2.90 1.44 1.20
C VAL A 96 3.35 2.65 2.03
N LEU A 97 2.81 2.87 3.23
CA LEU A 97 3.25 3.96 4.11
C LEU A 97 4.74 3.82 4.46
N SER A 98 5.20 2.61 4.78
CA SER A 98 6.62 2.34 5.09
C SER A 98 7.52 2.57 3.88
N HIS A 99 7.05 2.24 2.68
CA HIS A 99 7.78 2.50 1.44
C HIS A 99 7.92 4.01 1.18
N VAL A 100 6.81 4.75 1.25
CA VAL A 100 6.80 6.21 1.06
C VAL A 100 7.62 6.92 2.14
N ALA A 101 7.53 6.49 3.40
CA ALA A 101 8.30 7.07 4.50
C ALA A 101 9.80 6.96 4.28
N ARG A 102 10.26 5.82 3.75
CA ARG A 102 11.67 5.62 3.37
C ARG A 102 12.09 6.48 2.19
N LEU A 103 11.25 6.60 1.16
CA LEU A 103 11.53 7.43 -0.01
C LEU A 103 11.62 8.93 0.33
N GLU A 104 10.68 9.40 1.14
CA GLU A 104 10.54 10.81 1.50
C GLU A 104 11.35 11.20 2.74
N GLN A 105 11.99 10.21 3.40
CA GLN A 105 12.72 10.37 4.67
C GLN A 105 11.91 11.14 5.73
N THR A 106 10.62 10.81 5.85
CA THR A 106 9.68 11.51 6.73
C THR A 106 8.76 10.54 7.45
N SER A 107 8.37 10.91 8.67
CA SER A 107 7.30 10.27 9.43
C SER A 107 6.01 11.11 9.46
N ASN A 108 5.96 12.23 8.73
CA ASN A 108 4.80 13.11 8.69
C ASN A 108 3.66 12.46 7.89
N LEU A 109 2.64 11.96 8.61
CA LEU A 109 1.49 11.26 8.03
C LEU A 109 0.81 12.02 6.89
N LYS A 110 0.68 13.34 6.98
CA LYS A 110 0.07 14.15 5.92
C LYS A 110 0.87 14.05 4.63
N VAL A 111 2.19 14.21 4.72
CA VAL A 111 3.12 14.08 3.57
C VAL A 111 3.06 12.67 2.99
N LEU A 112 3.04 11.65 3.86
CA LEU A 112 2.96 10.25 3.41
C LEU A 112 1.68 9.98 2.63
N VAL A 113 0.52 10.38 3.15
CA VAL A 113 -0.79 10.17 2.52
C VAL A 113 -0.93 10.96 1.22
N GLU A 114 -0.44 12.21 1.17
CA GLU A 114 -0.39 13.00 -0.06
C GLU A 114 0.46 12.32 -1.14
N LYS A 115 1.59 11.71 -0.77
CA LYS A 115 2.45 10.98 -1.70
C LYS A 115 1.82 9.68 -2.19
N ILE A 116 1.09 8.96 -1.33
CA ILE A 116 0.30 7.80 -1.75
C ILE A 116 -0.71 8.19 -2.82
N SER A 117 -1.35 9.35 -2.67
CA SER A 117 -2.31 9.86 -3.67
C SER A 117 -1.69 10.06 -5.06
N ALA A 118 -0.37 10.26 -5.13
CA ALA A 118 0.38 10.43 -6.37
C ALA A 118 0.93 9.12 -6.97
N LEU A 119 0.93 8.00 -6.23
CA LEU A 119 1.44 6.70 -6.71
C LEU A 119 0.51 6.03 -7.75
N GLY A 120 -0.72 6.52 -7.91
CA GLY A 120 -1.73 5.91 -8.77
C GLY A 120 -2.48 4.78 -8.04
N LEU A 121 -1.90 3.57 -8.05
CA LEU A 121 -2.46 2.39 -7.39
C LEU A 121 -1.36 1.38 -7.01
N ALA A 122 -1.33 0.92 -5.75
CA ALA A 122 -0.39 -0.10 -5.28
C ALA A 122 -1.17 -1.30 -4.70
N CYS A 123 -0.78 -2.55 -5.01
CA CYS A 123 -1.47 -3.77 -4.57
C CYS A 123 -0.56 -4.74 -3.81
N ASP A 124 -1.13 -5.65 -2.99
CA ASP A 124 -0.37 -6.60 -2.15
C ASP A 124 0.57 -7.54 -2.93
N ASP A 125 0.18 -7.94 -4.14
CA ASP A 125 0.96 -8.82 -5.02
C ASP A 125 1.39 -8.17 -6.35
N PHE A 126 1.02 -6.91 -6.61
CA PHE A 126 1.33 -6.21 -7.86
C PHE A 126 1.73 -4.75 -7.62
N LEU A 127 2.97 -4.42 -8.00
CA LEU A 127 3.33 -3.04 -8.32
C LEU A 127 2.64 -2.67 -9.65
N ILE A 128 1.47 -2.04 -9.59
CA ILE A 128 0.86 -1.43 -10.78
C ILE A 128 1.56 -0.09 -10.99
N ALA A 129 2.29 0.03 -12.12
CA ALA A 129 3.01 1.25 -12.45
C ALA A 129 2.07 2.45 -12.55
N ALA A 130 2.57 3.61 -12.12
CA ALA A 130 1.88 4.89 -12.23
C ALA A 130 1.42 5.16 -13.67
N PRO A 131 0.24 5.76 -13.88
CA PRO A 131 -0.18 6.20 -15.20
C PRO A 131 0.79 7.28 -15.71
N HIS A 132 1.35 7.05 -16.91
CA HIS A 132 2.11 8.04 -17.67
C HIS A 132 1.22 9.23 -18.08
#